data_AF-A0A0N0UVY9-F1
#
_entry.id   AF-A0A0N0UVY9-F1
#
_cell.length_a   1.000
_cell.length_b   1.000
_cell.length_c   1.000
_cell.angle_alpha   90.00
_cell.angle_beta   90.00
_cell.angle_gamma   90.00
#
_symmetry.space_group_name_H-M   'P 1'
#
loop_
_entity.id
_entity.type
_entity.pdbx_description
1 polymer ?
#
loop_
_entity_poly.entity_id
_entity_poly.type
_entity_poly.pdbx_seq_one_letter_code
_entity_poly.pdbx_strand_id
1 'polypeptide(L)'
;MKVEKTFSSFVLVDYNLRIISEVLDFTNTLQSKGYSPNTIKSYLDNLKVFYLWLEREDLKFYDVKSTSITSFVEYIDSRKAFGRVPLQYLIDI
;
A
#
# COMPACT_ATOMS: atom_id res chain seq x y z
N MET A 1 -35.13 -0.53 5.87
CA MET A 1 -33.93 0.09 6.47
C MET A 1 -32.75 -0.32 5.61
N LYS A 2 -32.19 0.60 4.82
CA LYS A 2 -31.03 0.33 3.97
C LYS A 2 -29.83 0.39 4.90
N VAL A 3 -29.20 -0.74 5.17
CA VAL A 3 -28.02 -0.80 6.03
C VAL A 3 -26.94 0.03 5.33
N GLU A 4 -26.60 1.18 5.88
CA GLU A 4 -25.46 1.96 5.42
C GLU A 4 -24.23 1.07 5.59
N LYS A 5 -23.60 0.69 4.48
CA LYS A 5 -22.29 0.03 4.53
C LYS A 5 -21.37 1.01 5.24
N THR A 6 -20.94 0.68 6.44
CA THR A 6 -19.77 1.30 7.07
C THR A 6 -18.64 1.20 6.04
N PHE A 7 -18.27 2.34 5.46
CA PHE A 7 -17.10 2.43 4.61
C PHE A 7 -15.90 2.14 5.51
N SER A 8 -15.39 0.92 5.46
CA SER A 8 -14.09 0.62 6.05
C SER A 8 -13.07 1.55 5.39
N SER A 9 -12.56 2.50 6.17
CA SER A 9 -11.53 3.42 5.72
C SER A 9 -10.19 2.72 5.88
N PHE A 10 -9.66 2.20 4.78
CA PHE A 10 -8.31 1.67 4.78
C PHE A 10 -7.30 2.83 4.78
N VAL A 11 -6.33 2.77 5.68
CA VAL A 11 -5.18 3.69 5.69
C VAL A 11 -3.90 2.88 5.65
N LEU A 12 -2.89 3.39 4.95
CA LEU A 12 -1.52 2.87 5.02
C LEU A 12 -0.68 3.80 5.88
N VAL A 13 0.06 3.22 6.82
CA VAL A 13 0.95 3.94 7.74
C VAL A 13 2.40 3.51 7.56
N ASP A 14 3.33 4.39 7.90
CA ASP A 14 4.76 4.10 7.98
C ASP A 14 5.14 3.37 9.29
N TYR A 15 6.44 3.08 9.46
CA TYR A 15 6.96 2.41 10.67
C TYR A 15 6.75 3.22 11.97
N ASN A 16 6.55 4.54 11.85
CA ASN A 16 6.23 5.44 12.96
C ASN A 16 4.72 5.59 13.19
N LEU A 17 3.89 4.76 12.54
CA LEU A 17 2.43 4.84 12.58
C LEU A 17 1.88 6.17 12.03
N ARG A 18 2.64 6.85 11.16
CA ARG A 18 2.18 8.06 10.48
C ARG A 18 1.48 7.68 9.19
N ILE A 19 0.35 8.33 8.92
CA ILE A 19 -0.39 8.14 7.68
C ILE A 19 0.50 8.58 6.50
N ILE A 20 0.56 7.75 5.47
CA ILE A 20 1.19 8.10 4.21
C ILE A 20 0.19 8.88 3.37
N SER A 21 0.35 10.20 3.33
CA SER A 21 -0.58 11.16 2.71
C SER A 21 -0.94 10.80 1.27
N GLU A 22 0.04 10.42 0.47
CA GLU A 22 -0.08 10.09 -0.94
C GLU A 22 -1.00 8.89 -1.15
N VAL A 23 -0.94 7.93 -0.23
CA VAL A 23 -1.76 6.72 -0.27
C VAL A 23 -3.18 7.00 0.22
N LEU A 24 -3.33 7.90 1.20
CA LEU A 24 -4.65 8.39 1.63
C LEU A 24 -5.36 9.12 0.47
N ASP A 25 -4.69 10.03 -0.21
CA ASP A 25 -5.24 10.78 -1.35
C ASP A 25 -5.65 9.84 -2.50
N PHE A 26 -4.81 8.84 -2.79
CA PHE A 26 -5.13 7.79 -3.75
C PHE A 26 -6.37 6.98 -3.33
N THR A 27 -6.46 6.60 -2.06
CA THR A 27 -7.60 5.85 -1.51
C THR A 27 -8.90 6.64 -1.63
N ASN A 28 -8.89 7.91 -1.23
CA ASN A 28 -10.02 8.82 -1.34
C ASN A 28 -10.47 8.99 -2.81
N THR A 29 -9.51 9.05 -3.73
CA THR A 29 -9.78 9.11 -5.17
C THR A 29 -10.47 7.85 -5.68
N LEU A 30 -10.04 6.66 -5.25
CA LEU A 30 -10.68 5.40 -5.64
C LEU A 30 -12.09 5.27 -5.06
N GLN A 31 -12.28 5.67 -3.81
CA GLN A 31 -13.58 5.67 -3.16
C GLN A 31 -14.57 6.60 -3.87
N SER A 32 -14.15 7.84 -4.19
CA SER A 32 -15.00 8.79 -4.91
C SER A 32 -15.35 8.34 -6.33
N LYS A 33 -14.48 7.54 -6.97
CA LYS A 33 -14.74 6.89 -8.26
C LYS A 33 -15.61 5.62 -8.16
N GLY A 34 -16.01 5.20 -6.95
CA GLY A 34 -16.89 4.05 -6.75
C GLY A 34 -16.20 2.68 -6.88
N TYR A 35 -14.88 2.61 -6.72
CA TYR A 35 -14.17 1.33 -6.70
C TYR A 35 -14.61 0.48 -5.50
N SER A 36 -14.65 -0.85 -5.70
CA SER A 36 -15.05 -1.76 -4.62
C SER A 36 -14.02 -1.77 -3.48
N PRO A 37 -14.45 -1.97 -2.21
CA PRO A 37 -13.53 -2.08 -1.08
C PRO A 37 -12.43 -3.13 -1.27
N ASN A 38 -12.76 -4.26 -1.89
CA ASN A 38 -11.78 -5.32 -2.18
C ASN A 38 -10.72 -4.87 -3.20
N THR A 39 -11.12 -4.10 -4.20
CA THR A 39 -10.18 -3.53 -5.18
C THR A 39 -9.25 -2.53 -4.52
N ILE A 40 -9.79 -1.63 -3.69
CA ILE A 40 -9.02 -0.65 -2.93
C ILE A 40 -8.01 -1.36 -2.02
N LYS A 41 -8.48 -2.34 -1.24
CA LYS A 41 -7.61 -3.16 -0.38
C LYS A 41 -6.50 -3.84 -1.16
N SER A 42 -6.80 -4.45 -2.30
CA SER A 42 -5.78 -5.09 -3.15
C SER A 42 -4.73 -4.10 -3.66
N TYR A 43 -5.12 -2.86 -3.96
CA TYR A 43 -4.14 -1.84 -4.34
C TYR A 43 -3.29 -1.38 -3.15
N LEU A 44 -3.88 -1.26 -1.96
CA LEU A 44 -3.14 -0.94 -0.73
C LEU A 44 -2.17 -2.04 -0.33
N ASP A 45 -2.53 -3.31 -0.53
CA ASP A 45 -1.62 -4.44 -0.33
C ASP A 45 -0.40 -4.36 -1.26
N ASN A 46 -0.59 -3.98 -2.52
CA ASN A 46 0.51 -3.75 -3.46
C ASN A 46 1.36 -2.53 -3.06
N LEU A 47 0.72 -1.42 -2.66
CA LEU A 47 1.43 -0.22 -2.21
C LEU A 47 2.24 -0.49 -0.94
N LYS A 48 1.71 -1.26 0.01
CA LYS A 48 2.45 -1.69 1.18
C LYS A 48 3.77 -2.38 0.82
N VAL A 49 3.75 -3.27 -0.17
CA VAL A 49 4.97 -3.95 -0.64
C VAL A 49 5.97 -2.94 -1.22
N PHE A 50 5.48 -1.94 -1.95
CA PHE A 50 6.31 -0.87 -2.49
C PHE A 50 6.93 0.01 -1.39
N TYR A 51 6.15 0.43 -0.39
CA TYR A 51 6.67 1.23 0.73
C TYR A 51 7.66 0.46 1.62
N LEU A 52 7.49 -0.86 1.78
CA LEU A 52 8.50 -1.71 2.43
C LEU A 52 9.82 -1.78 1.65
N TRP A 53 9.76 -1.72 0.32
CA TRP A 53 10.96 -1.63 -0.50
C TRP A 53 11.63 -0.25 -0.37
N LEU A 54 10.84 0.84 -0.40
CA LEU A 54 11.35 2.19 -0.18
C LEU A 54 12.10 2.31 1.15
N GLU A 55 11.54 1.78 2.23
CA GLU A 55 12.18 1.76 3.54
C GLU A 55 13.50 0.97 3.55
N ARG A 56 13.52 -0.21 2.92
CA ARG A 56 14.74 -1.03 2.80
C ARG A 56 15.87 -0.30 2.07
N GLU A 57 15.52 0.44 1.01
CA GLU A 57 16.50 1.13 0.17
C GLU A 57 16.81 2.57 0.66
N ASP A 58 16.24 2.99 1.80
CA ASP A 58 16.32 4.36 2.31
C ASP A 58 15.90 5.42 1.26
N LEU A 59 14.84 5.11 0.50
CA LEU A 59 14.29 5.95 -0.56
C LEU A 59 12.99 6.60 -0.13
N LYS A 60 12.78 7.86 -0.54
CA LYS A 60 11.46 8.51 -0.45
C LYS A 60 10.68 8.26 -1.72
N PHE A 61 9.35 8.32 -1.61
CA PHE A 61 8.42 8.12 -2.73
C PHE A 61 8.79 8.98 -3.96
N TYR A 62 9.10 10.25 -3.76
CA TYR A 62 9.43 11.21 -4.83
C TYR A 62 10.85 11.07 -5.39
N ASP A 63 11.72 10.29 -4.73
CA ASP A 63 13.10 10.08 -5.15
C ASP A 63 13.26 8.85 -6.06
N VAL A 64 12.17 8.13 -6.31
CA VAL A 64 12.15 6.94 -7.17
C VAL A 64 12.42 7.33 -8.61
N LYS A 65 13.51 6.79 -9.17
CA LYS A 65 13.90 6.96 -10.57
C LYS A 65 13.54 5.73 -11.37
N SER A 66 13.48 5.87 -12.70
CA SER A 66 13.31 4.73 -13.60
C SER A 66 14.37 3.64 -13.38
N THR A 67 15.59 4.05 -13.02
CA THR A 67 16.70 3.13 -12.67
C THR A 67 16.43 2.34 -11.38
N SER A 68 15.61 2.85 -10.46
CA SER A 68 15.24 2.17 -9.22
C SER A 68 14.20 1.06 -9.44
N ILE A 69 13.51 1.05 -10.58
CA ILE A 69 12.47 0.05 -10.87
C ILE A 69 13.07 -1.34 -11.01
N THR A 70 14.27 -1.48 -11.58
CA THR A 70 14.97 -2.77 -11.66
C THR A 70 15.17 -3.36 -10.27
N SER A 71 15.67 -2.57 -9.31
CA SER A 71 15.85 -3.03 -7.93
C SER A 71 14.52 -3.36 -7.24
N PHE A 72 13.43 -2.67 -7.57
CA PHE A 72 12.11 -3.00 -7.04
C PHE A 72 11.63 -4.36 -7.58
N VAL A 73 11.80 -4.63 -8.87
CA VAL A 73 11.42 -5.93 -9.47
C VAL A 73 12.23 -7.06 -8.84
N GLU A 74 13.54 -6.88 -8.67
CA GLU A 74 14.41 -7.85 -7.97
C GLU A 74 13.94 -8.10 -6.52
N TYR A 75 13.55 -7.03 -5.81
CA TYR A 75 12.97 -7.15 -4.47
C TYR A 75 11.70 -8.00 -4.48
N ILE A 76 10.77 -7.76 -5.42
CA ILE A 76 9.53 -8.55 -5.55
C ILE A 76 9.84 -10.03 -5.81
N ASP A 77 10.75 -10.33 -6.71
CA ASP A 77 11.06 -11.71 -7.08
C ASP A 77 11.77 -12.45 -5.96
N SER A 78 12.68 -11.78 -5.23
CA SER A 78 13.29 -12.35 -4.04
C SER A 78 12.23 -12.72 -2.99
N ARG A 79 11.21 -11.87 -2.77
CA ARG A 79 10.13 -12.15 -1.82
C ARG A 79 9.24 -13.31 -2.21
N LYS A 80 9.01 -13.53 -3.51
CA LYS A 80 8.25 -14.69 -3.99
C LYS A 80 9.00 -16.00 -3.72
N ALA A 81 10.33 -15.98 -3.80
CA ALA A 81 11.17 -17.15 -3.54
C ALA A 81 11.16 -17.62 -2.08
N PHE A 82 10.90 -16.72 -1.11
CA PHE A 82 10.88 -17.03 0.33
C PHE A 82 9.48 -17.39 0.89
N GLY A 83 8.43 -17.47 0.07
CA GLY A 83 7.06 -17.72 0.52
C GLY A 83 6.37 -16.49 1.12
N ARG A 84 5.03 -16.49 1.15
CA ARG A 84 4.20 -15.36 1.60
C ARG A 84 4.53 -14.97 3.05
N VAL A 85 5.33 -13.93 3.24
CA VAL A 85 5.60 -13.34 4.56
C VAL A 85 4.30 -12.74 5.13
N PRO A 86 3.94 -13.00 6.40
CA PRO A 86 2.69 -12.51 6.99
C PRO A 86 2.58 -10.97 6.95
N LEU A 87 1.40 -10.48 6.58
CA LEU A 87 1.10 -9.04 6.44
C LEU A 87 0.92 -8.36 7.80
N GLN A 88 1.98 -7.99 8.49
CA GLN A 88 1.94 -7.44 9.86
C GLN A 88 1.42 -5.98 10.01
N TYR A 89 0.83 -5.36 8.99
CA TYR A 89 0.61 -3.88 8.99
C TYR A 89 -0.64 -3.39 8.25
N LEU A 90 -1.72 -4.17 8.22
CA LEU A 90 -3.03 -3.60 7.86
C LEU A 90 -3.81 -3.43 9.17
N ILE A 91 -4.15 -2.20 9.51
CA ILE A 91 -5.02 -1.89 10.63
C ILE A 91 -6.34 -1.43 10.01
N ASP A 92 -7.41 -2.18 10.26
CA ASP A 92 -8.77 -1.74 10.01
C ASP A 92 -9.13 -0.73 11.10
N ILE A 93 -9.54 0.48 10.72
CA ILE A 93 -10.13 1.50 11.60
C ILE A 93 -11.55 1.82 11.16
#